data_AF-U9TZR7-F1
#
_entry.id   AF-U9TZR7-F1
#
_cell.length_a   1.000
_cell.length_b   1.000
_cell.length_c   1.000
_cell.angle_alpha   90.00
_cell.angle_beta   90.00
_cell.angle_gamma   90.00
#
_symmetry.space_group_name_H-M   'P 1'
#
loop_
_entity.id
_entity.type
_entity.pdbx_description
1 polymer ?
#
loop_
_entity_poly.entity_id
_entity_poly.type
_entity_poly.pdbx_seq_one_letter_code
_entity_poly.pdbx_strand_id
1 'polypeptide(L)'
;EIGPVLSEGYPPLTPELSDFINGHKRVLYVAFGTRFYTTIENNNKILQSFVEAINNKIIDGVVWALVETSKDNFSPTLSLTDGTQVQTLPILNNEHPHIHITKFAPQFAVLNHTNTKLFFSHGGAGSTHESLYTGTPMLVLPFGGDQMGNAQKLKKSAGIALLLNKHALDVNDILSKIDFLLNDEHIKKNSKRMKYLARINSNRKYKAADLIEYMLYSSGLDEYLDDDFLKEWIPAESRMGFIKANNLDVYGVLLIIIFTLIGIAFKLIKYITNSSSDGKKSKQE
;
A
#
# COMPACT_ATOMS: atom_id res chain seq x y z
N GLU A 1 -14.08 1.10 -9.62
CA GLU A 1 -12.59 1.12 -9.76
C GLU A 1 -12.12 0.02 -10.71
N ILE A 2 -11.26 0.39 -11.67
CA ILE A 2 -10.76 -0.48 -12.76
C ILE A 2 -9.25 -0.79 -12.66
N GLY A 3 -8.59 -0.32 -11.59
CA GLY A 3 -7.14 -0.37 -11.44
C GLY A 3 -6.65 -1.54 -10.57
N PRO A 4 -5.34 -1.84 -10.57
CA PRO A 4 -4.30 -1.08 -11.27
C PRO A 4 -4.26 -1.37 -12.77
N VAL A 5 -4.19 -0.32 -13.60
CA VAL A 5 -3.99 -0.47 -15.05
C VAL A 5 -2.49 -0.61 -15.29
N LEU A 6 -2.07 -1.83 -15.61
CA LEU A 6 -0.67 -2.18 -15.87
C LEU A 6 -0.52 -2.70 -17.30
N SER A 7 0.67 -2.47 -17.86
CA SER A 7 1.09 -3.03 -19.15
C SER A 7 1.09 -4.56 -19.09
N GLU A 8 0.76 -5.22 -20.21
CA GLU A 8 0.81 -6.69 -20.32
C GLU A 8 2.26 -7.20 -20.43
N GLY A 9 3.12 -6.41 -21.06
CA GLY A 9 4.55 -6.67 -21.18
C GLY A 9 5.38 -5.64 -20.41
N TYR A 10 6.54 -6.07 -19.93
CA TYR A 10 7.52 -5.20 -19.29
C TYR A 10 8.92 -5.61 -19.75
N PRO A 11 9.88 -4.66 -19.82
CA PRO A 11 11.25 -4.99 -20.16
C PRO A 11 11.80 -6.01 -19.16
N PRO A 12 12.51 -7.06 -19.62
CA PRO A 12 13.13 -8.03 -18.72
C PRO A 12 14.30 -7.41 -17.95
N LEU A 13 14.75 -8.08 -16.90
CA LEU A 13 16.01 -7.75 -16.24
C LEU A 13 17.16 -7.88 -17.25
N THR A 14 18.14 -6.97 -17.17
CA THR A 14 19.43 -7.19 -17.85
C THR A 14 20.15 -8.39 -17.20
N PRO A 15 21.03 -9.10 -17.91
CA PRO A 15 21.79 -10.21 -17.34
C PRO A 15 22.53 -9.82 -16.05
N GLU A 16 23.22 -8.67 -16.06
CA GLU A 16 23.93 -8.12 -14.90
C GLU A 16 23.00 -7.93 -13.69
N LEU A 17 21.83 -7.33 -13.88
CA LEU A 17 20.89 -7.09 -12.80
C LEU A 17 20.23 -8.38 -12.31
N SER A 18 19.96 -9.30 -13.23
CA SER A 18 19.47 -10.65 -12.91
C SER A 18 20.48 -11.42 -12.05
N ASP A 19 21.76 -11.43 -12.44
CA ASP A 19 22.82 -12.12 -11.72
C ASP A 19 23.03 -11.51 -10.33
N PHE A 20 23.04 -10.17 -10.23
CA PHE A 20 23.11 -9.48 -8.94
C PHE A 20 21.95 -9.87 -8.03
N ILE A 21 20.70 -9.81 -8.50
CA ILE A 21 19.53 -10.11 -7.66
C ILE A 21 19.50 -11.61 -7.28
N ASN A 22 19.95 -12.51 -8.16
CA ASN A 22 20.03 -13.95 -7.87
C ASN A 22 21.12 -14.30 -6.85
N GLY A 23 22.20 -13.51 -6.79
CA GLY A 23 23.26 -13.64 -5.78
C GLY A 23 22.83 -13.28 -4.34
N HIS A 24 21.64 -12.70 -4.16
CA HIS A 24 21.15 -12.16 -2.89
C HIS A 24 19.78 -12.72 -2.52
N LYS A 25 19.46 -12.86 -1.22
CA LYS A 25 18.20 -13.47 -0.73
C LYS A 25 17.14 -12.43 -0.36
N ARG A 26 17.57 -11.25 0.09
CA ARG A 26 16.77 -10.14 0.59
C ARG A 26 17.24 -8.85 -0.06
N VAL A 27 16.79 -8.64 -1.29
CA VAL A 27 17.08 -7.42 -2.06
C VAL A 27 16.09 -6.32 -1.70
N LEU A 28 16.65 -5.16 -1.37
CA LEU A 28 15.94 -3.89 -1.29
C LEU A 28 16.05 -3.18 -2.65
N TYR A 29 14.91 -2.94 -3.29
CA TYR A 29 14.87 -2.08 -4.47
C TYR A 29 14.57 -0.64 -4.07
N VAL A 30 15.26 0.33 -4.66
CA VAL A 30 15.16 1.76 -4.32
C VAL A 30 14.95 2.57 -5.59
N ALA A 31 13.85 3.32 -5.66
CA ALA A 31 13.58 4.23 -6.78
C ALA A 31 12.61 5.36 -6.39
N PHE A 32 13.03 6.60 -6.65
CA PHE A 32 12.25 7.80 -6.35
C PHE A 32 11.49 8.36 -7.56
N GLY A 33 11.28 7.52 -8.59
CA GLY A 33 10.62 7.92 -9.83
C GLY A 33 11.55 8.69 -10.75
N THR A 34 10.96 9.32 -11.77
CA THR A 34 11.71 9.93 -12.89
C THR A 34 11.90 11.44 -12.76
N ARG A 35 11.38 12.07 -11.69
CA ARG A 35 11.36 13.54 -11.56
C ARG A 35 11.73 14.06 -10.18
N PHE A 36 12.12 13.18 -9.26
CA PHE A 36 12.37 13.56 -7.88
C PHE A 36 13.80 13.20 -7.47
N TYR A 37 14.42 14.15 -6.80
CA TYR A 37 15.71 14.02 -6.14
C TYR A 37 15.58 14.58 -4.72
N THR A 38 16.57 14.27 -3.87
CA THR A 38 16.63 14.80 -2.51
C THR A 38 17.95 15.51 -2.26
N THR A 39 18.13 16.04 -1.05
CA THR A 39 19.33 16.77 -0.65
C THR A 39 20.53 15.83 -0.50
N ILE A 40 21.74 16.37 -0.57
CA ILE A 40 22.97 15.61 -0.31
C ILE A 40 22.92 14.95 1.07
N GLU A 41 22.44 15.66 2.08
CA GLU A 41 22.26 15.13 3.43
C GLU A 41 21.34 13.90 3.46
N ASN A 42 20.18 13.97 2.79
CA ASN A 42 19.26 12.84 2.74
C ASN A 42 19.83 11.67 1.93
N ASN A 43 20.49 11.94 0.80
CA ASN A 43 21.18 10.92 0.01
C ASN A 43 22.24 10.19 0.84
N ASN A 44 23.03 10.93 1.62
CA ASN A 44 24.03 10.36 2.53
C ASN A 44 23.38 9.49 3.61
N LYS A 45 22.32 9.95 4.26
CA LYS A 45 21.59 9.17 5.27
C LYS A 45 20.98 7.89 4.68
N ILE A 46 20.43 7.97 3.47
CA ILE A 46 19.88 6.82 2.74
C ILE A 46 21.01 5.83 2.42
N LEU A 47 22.12 6.29 1.83
CA LEU A 47 23.24 5.41 1.49
C LEU A 47 23.89 4.79 2.73
N GLN A 48 24.07 5.57 3.80
CA GLN A 48 24.52 5.10 5.11
C GLN A 48 23.59 3.99 5.63
N SER A 49 22.27 4.20 5.58
CA SER A 49 21.30 3.19 6.03
C SER A 49 21.40 1.88 5.26
N PHE A 50 21.81 1.91 3.99
CA PHE A 50 21.99 0.69 3.19
C PHE A 50 23.22 -0.10 3.62
N VAL A 51 24.34 0.60 3.81
CA VAL A 51 25.57 -0.02 4.33
C VAL A 51 25.31 -0.63 5.72
N GLU A 52 24.64 0.10 6.61
CA GLU A 52 24.32 -0.40 7.95
C GLU A 52 23.29 -1.54 7.92
N ALA A 53 22.29 -1.51 7.03
CA ALA A 53 21.33 -2.61 6.89
C ALA A 53 22.00 -3.90 6.41
N ILE A 54 23.02 -3.79 5.55
CA ILE A 54 23.85 -4.92 5.09
C ILE A 54 24.74 -5.43 6.22
N ASN A 55 25.45 -4.55 6.92
CA ASN A 55 26.32 -4.92 8.05
C ASN A 55 25.54 -5.63 9.16
N ASN A 56 24.32 -5.16 9.44
CA ASN A 56 23.41 -5.75 10.42
C ASN A 56 22.66 -6.98 9.90
N LYS A 57 22.92 -7.41 8.66
CA LYS A 57 22.28 -8.57 8.02
C LYS A 57 20.75 -8.48 8.02
N ILE A 58 20.20 -7.27 7.89
CA ILE A 58 18.75 -7.05 7.70
C ILE A 58 18.37 -7.34 6.25
N ILE A 59 19.22 -6.89 5.33
CA ILE A 59 19.19 -7.18 3.88
C ILE A 59 20.57 -7.66 3.46
N ASP A 60 20.68 -8.24 2.27
CA ASP A 60 21.96 -8.64 1.69
C ASP A 60 22.22 -8.04 0.31
N GLY A 61 21.25 -7.39 -0.33
CA GLY A 61 21.45 -6.69 -1.59
C GLY A 61 20.62 -5.41 -1.68
N VAL A 62 21.15 -4.40 -2.36
CA VAL A 62 20.45 -3.16 -2.70
C VAL A 62 20.58 -2.89 -4.18
N VAL A 63 19.45 -2.64 -4.84
CA VAL A 63 19.41 -2.10 -6.21
C VAL A 63 18.85 -0.69 -6.13
N TRP A 64 19.64 0.33 -6.47
CA TRP A 64 19.20 1.73 -6.44
C TRP A 64 19.24 2.36 -7.83
N ALA A 65 18.06 2.72 -8.33
CA ALA A 65 17.91 3.49 -9.56
C ALA A 65 18.05 5.00 -9.30
N LEU A 66 19.20 5.58 -9.66
CA LEU A 66 19.51 7.01 -9.57
C LEU A 66 19.13 7.75 -10.87
N VAL A 67 17.83 7.88 -11.14
CA VAL A 67 17.35 8.48 -12.41
C VAL A 67 17.75 9.96 -12.51
N GLU A 68 17.31 10.78 -11.56
CA GLU A 68 17.57 12.24 -11.50
C GLU A 68 18.64 12.63 -10.47
N THR A 69 19.25 11.65 -9.79
CA THR A 69 20.23 11.91 -8.74
C THR A 69 21.64 11.74 -9.30
N SER A 70 22.41 12.83 -9.41
CA SER A 70 23.83 12.76 -9.79
C SER A 70 24.66 12.07 -8.71
N LYS A 71 25.75 11.42 -9.11
CA LYS A 71 26.78 10.92 -8.19
C LYS A 71 27.42 12.04 -7.37
N ASP A 72 27.42 13.27 -7.89
CA ASP A 72 27.91 14.45 -7.18
C ASP A 72 27.00 14.89 -6.03
N ASN A 73 25.78 14.32 -5.94
CA ASN A 73 24.83 14.62 -4.88
C ASN A 73 25.06 13.76 -3.62
N PHE A 74 26.28 13.26 -3.42
CA PHE A 74 26.73 12.48 -2.26
C PHE A 74 28.03 13.07 -1.72
N SER A 75 28.22 13.00 -0.41
CA SER A 75 29.52 13.35 0.19
C SER A 75 30.58 12.30 -0.18
N PRO A 76 31.86 12.66 -0.32
CA PRO A 76 32.93 11.70 -0.66
C PRO A 76 33.08 10.56 0.37
N THR A 77 32.75 10.85 1.63
CA THR A 77 32.84 9.92 2.75
C THR A 77 31.55 9.95 3.56
N LEU A 78 31.13 8.78 4.02
CA LEU A 78 30.04 8.60 4.99
C LEU A 78 30.64 8.19 6.34
N SER A 79 30.09 8.74 7.41
CA SER A 79 30.36 8.27 8.77
C SER A 79 29.21 7.38 9.22
N LEU A 80 29.50 6.11 9.47
CA LEU A 80 28.53 5.16 10.03
C LEU A 80 28.27 5.47 11.51
N THR A 81 27.21 4.89 12.06
CA THR A 81 26.80 5.08 13.46
C THR A 81 27.89 4.65 14.47
N ASP A 82 28.74 3.68 14.12
CA ASP A 82 29.86 3.22 14.95
C ASP A 82 31.14 4.06 14.81
N GLY A 83 31.13 5.11 14.00
CA GLY A 83 32.27 5.97 13.71
C GLY A 83 33.15 5.50 12.54
N THR A 84 32.87 4.33 11.95
CA THR A 84 33.57 3.85 10.75
C THR A 84 33.32 4.79 9.58
N GLN A 85 34.37 5.08 8.81
CA GLN A 85 34.27 5.89 7.60
C GLN A 85 34.30 5.02 6.34
N VAL A 86 33.39 5.31 5.41
CA VAL A 86 33.24 4.58 4.15
C VAL A 86 33.29 5.55 2.98
N GLN A 87 34.09 5.23 1.97
CA GLN A 87 34.14 6.02 0.73
C GLN A 87 32.90 5.74 -0.12
N THR A 88 32.24 6.80 -0.61
CA THR A 88 31.02 6.66 -1.42
C THR A 88 31.31 6.29 -2.86
N LEU A 89 32.40 6.78 -3.43
CA LEU A 89 32.70 6.64 -4.85
C LEU A 89 32.79 5.17 -5.32
N PRO A 90 33.46 4.24 -4.60
CA PRO A 90 33.44 2.83 -4.96
C PRO A 90 32.03 2.22 -4.98
N ILE A 91 31.17 2.61 -4.02
CA ILE A 91 29.77 2.15 -3.98
C ILE A 91 29.01 2.69 -5.19
N LEU A 92 29.15 3.99 -5.49
CA LEU A 92 28.49 4.64 -6.63
C LEU A 92 28.98 4.12 -8.00
N ASN A 93 30.16 3.50 -8.04
CA ASN A 93 30.75 2.87 -9.23
C ASN A 93 30.50 1.35 -9.32
N ASN A 94 29.64 0.79 -8.48
CA ASN A 94 29.34 -0.65 -8.43
C ASN A 94 30.53 -1.54 -8.07
N GLU A 95 31.48 -1.03 -7.29
CA GLU A 95 32.59 -1.82 -6.73
C GLU A 95 32.20 -2.50 -5.40
N HIS A 96 31.05 -2.14 -4.83
CA HIS A 96 30.53 -2.75 -3.61
C HIS A 96 29.71 -4.01 -3.92
N PRO A 97 30.00 -5.18 -3.31
CA PRO A 97 29.41 -6.46 -3.72
C PRO A 97 27.90 -6.57 -3.46
N HIS A 98 27.37 -5.78 -2.51
CA HIS A 98 25.98 -5.83 -2.07
C HIS A 98 25.15 -4.61 -2.47
N ILE A 99 25.71 -3.66 -3.21
CA ILE A 99 24.99 -2.45 -3.64
C ILE A 99 25.22 -2.25 -5.13
N HIS A 100 24.14 -2.25 -5.90
CA HIS A 100 24.13 -2.02 -7.34
C HIS A 100 23.37 -0.74 -7.67
N ILE A 101 24.09 0.23 -8.20
CA ILE A 101 23.61 1.53 -8.67
C ILE A 101 23.39 1.47 -10.18
N THR A 102 22.21 1.89 -10.63
CA THR A 102 21.89 2.00 -12.06
C THR A 102 21.19 3.33 -12.35
N LYS A 103 21.28 3.83 -13.59
CA LYS A 103 20.49 4.99 -14.03
C LYS A 103 19.03 4.64 -14.25
N PHE A 104 18.75 3.40 -14.63
CA PHE A 104 17.40 2.92 -14.88
C PHE A 104 17.33 1.42 -14.60
N ALA A 105 16.25 1.00 -13.93
CA ALA A 105 15.93 -0.40 -13.75
C ALA A 105 14.54 -0.68 -14.32
N PRO A 106 14.30 -1.84 -14.95
CA PRO A 106 12.97 -2.28 -15.31
C PRO A 106 12.18 -2.60 -14.03
N GLN A 107 11.59 -1.56 -13.44
CA GLN A 107 11.06 -1.56 -12.08
C GLN A 107 10.13 -2.73 -11.81
N PHE A 108 9.16 -2.97 -12.69
CA PHE A 108 8.23 -4.09 -12.54
C PHE A 108 8.96 -5.44 -12.49
N ALA A 109 9.96 -5.66 -13.36
CA ALA A 109 10.74 -6.90 -13.37
C ALA A 109 11.54 -7.08 -12.08
N VAL A 110 12.14 -6.01 -11.55
CA VAL A 110 12.83 -6.04 -10.25
C VAL A 110 11.85 -6.37 -9.13
N LEU A 111 10.71 -5.70 -9.07
CA LEU A 111 9.69 -5.92 -8.04
C LEU A 111 9.05 -7.32 -8.11
N ASN A 112 8.92 -7.88 -9.31
CA ASN A 112 8.34 -9.20 -9.52
C ASN A 112 9.35 -10.34 -9.26
N HIS A 113 10.64 -10.01 -9.07
CA HIS A 113 11.67 -11.00 -8.76
C HIS A 113 11.51 -11.56 -7.34
N THR A 114 11.69 -12.88 -7.18
CA THR A 114 11.44 -13.57 -5.90
C THR A 114 12.33 -13.08 -4.76
N ASN A 115 13.54 -12.61 -5.06
CA ASN A 115 14.51 -12.14 -4.06
C ASN A 115 14.32 -10.66 -3.69
N THR A 116 13.51 -9.91 -4.42
CA THR A 116 13.15 -8.53 -4.04
C THR A 116 12.10 -8.58 -2.94
N LYS A 117 12.45 -8.10 -1.75
CA LYS A 117 11.60 -8.24 -0.56
C LYS A 117 10.99 -6.93 -0.08
N LEU A 118 11.59 -5.81 -0.45
CA LEU A 118 11.17 -4.49 -0.01
C LEU A 118 11.41 -3.47 -1.12
N PHE A 119 10.47 -2.53 -1.25
CA PHE A 119 10.59 -1.40 -2.16
C PHE A 119 10.67 -0.09 -1.40
N PHE A 120 11.81 0.59 -1.47
CA PHE A 120 11.95 1.96 -1.00
C PHE A 120 11.61 2.94 -2.13
N SER A 121 10.45 3.58 -2.03
CA SER A 121 9.89 4.42 -3.09
C SER A 121 9.46 5.80 -2.60
N HIS A 122 9.29 6.72 -3.54
CA HIS A 122 8.61 8.00 -3.33
C HIS A 122 7.08 7.87 -3.14
N GLY A 123 6.48 6.73 -3.54
CA GLY A 123 5.03 6.52 -3.39
C GLY A 123 4.17 7.10 -4.52
N GLY A 124 4.74 7.33 -5.71
CA GLY A 124 3.93 7.68 -6.89
C GLY A 124 2.90 6.60 -7.24
N ALA A 125 1.81 6.96 -7.90
CA ALA A 125 0.69 6.05 -8.19
C ALA A 125 1.11 4.79 -8.96
N GLY A 126 1.94 4.93 -9.99
CA GLY A 126 2.46 3.79 -10.76
C GLY A 126 3.30 2.83 -9.90
N SER A 127 4.25 3.37 -9.13
CA SER A 127 5.09 2.58 -8.21
C SER A 127 4.26 1.88 -7.14
N THR A 128 3.25 2.56 -6.61
CA THR A 128 2.28 2.00 -5.65
C THR A 128 1.52 0.82 -6.26
N HIS A 129 1.01 0.98 -7.48
CA HIS A 129 0.28 -0.07 -8.20
C HIS A 129 1.14 -1.30 -8.50
N GLU A 130 2.37 -1.12 -8.96
CA GLU A 130 3.30 -2.23 -9.23
C GLU A 130 3.68 -2.97 -7.95
N SER A 131 3.90 -2.24 -6.84
CA SER A 131 4.16 -2.85 -5.53
C SER A 131 2.98 -3.67 -5.03
N LEU A 132 1.76 -3.14 -5.17
CA LEU A 132 0.53 -3.87 -4.84
C LEU A 132 0.37 -5.11 -5.72
N TYR A 133 0.65 -5.02 -7.02
CA TYR A 133 0.52 -6.14 -7.96
C TYR A 133 1.54 -7.25 -7.74
N THR A 134 2.76 -6.89 -7.32
CA THR A 134 3.85 -7.84 -7.01
C THR A 134 3.75 -8.38 -5.58
N GLY A 135 3.04 -7.68 -4.71
CA GLY A 135 2.92 -8.01 -3.28
C GLY A 135 4.17 -7.62 -2.50
N THR A 136 4.87 -6.59 -2.94
CA THR A 136 6.09 -6.11 -2.30
C THR A 136 5.72 -5.01 -1.30
N PRO A 137 6.10 -5.11 -0.02
CA PRO A 137 5.89 -4.04 0.96
C PRO A 137 6.73 -2.80 0.60
N MET A 138 6.33 -1.64 1.12
CA MET A 138 6.96 -0.36 0.76
C MET A 138 7.47 0.43 1.96
N LEU A 139 8.70 0.90 1.89
CA LEU A 139 9.16 2.05 2.66
C LEU A 139 8.97 3.29 1.81
N VAL A 140 8.24 4.29 2.30
CA VAL A 140 7.82 5.43 1.47
C VAL A 140 8.41 6.73 1.96
N LEU A 141 9.09 7.46 1.09
CA LEU A 141 9.59 8.82 1.31
C LEU A 141 8.91 9.80 0.32
N PRO A 142 7.76 10.38 0.68
CA PRO A 142 7.03 11.27 -0.23
C PRO A 142 7.76 12.61 -0.46
N PHE A 143 7.92 13.02 -1.71
CA PHE A 143 8.49 14.31 -2.10
C PHE A 143 7.43 15.39 -2.36
N GLY A 144 6.28 15.03 -2.92
CA GLY A 144 5.21 15.99 -3.18
C GLY A 144 4.03 15.43 -3.98
N GLY A 145 3.06 16.30 -4.32
CA GLY A 145 1.89 15.93 -5.12
C GLY A 145 1.00 14.90 -4.43
N ASP A 146 0.57 13.90 -5.19
CA ASP A 146 -0.33 12.80 -4.76
C ASP A 146 0.35 11.76 -3.85
N GLN A 147 1.69 11.76 -3.81
CA GLN A 147 2.50 10.76 -3.10
C GLN A 147 2.15 10.65 -1.61
N MET A 148 1.89 11.78 -0.94
CA MET A 148 1.51 11.81 0.47
C MET A 148 0.19 11.05 0.71
N GLY A 149 -0.80 11.27 -0.16
CA GLY A 149 -2.09 10.59 -0.11
C GLY A 149 -1.95 9.09 -0.40
N ASN A 150 -1.17 8.74 -1.42
CA ASN A 150 -0.89 7.34 -1.78
C ASN A 150 -0.19 6.61 -0.63
N ALA A 151 0.81 7.23 -0.01
CA ALA A 151 1.54 6.68 1.12
C ALA A 151 0.62 6.42 2.33
N GLN A 152 -0.30 7.34 2.63
CA GLN A 152 -1.28 7.16 3.69
C GLN A 152 -2.24 6.01 3.39
N LYS A 153 -2.73 5.87 2.15
CA LYS A 153 -3.56 4.73 1.73
C LYS A 153 -2.81 3.41 1.84
N LEU A 154 -1.54 3.38 1.42
CA LEU A 154 -0.68 2.20 1.55
C LEU A 154 -0.46 1.78 3.01
N LYS A 155 -0.22 2.74 3.91
CA LYS A 155 -0.06 2.45 5.35
C LYS A 155 -1.37 2.07 6.04
N LYS A 156 -2.42 2.87 5.87
CA LYS A 156 -3.66 2.73 6.66
C LYS A 156 -4.64 1.74 6.06
N SER A 157 -4.82 1.75 4.74
CA SER A 157 -5.86 0.96 4.07
C SER A 157 -5.31 -0.37 3.55
N ALA A 158 -4.15 -0.34 2.88
CA ALA A 158 -3.51 -1.57 2.39
C ALA A 158 -2.77 -2.30 3.51
N GLY A 159 -2.14 -1.56 4.43
CA GLY A 159 -1.39 -2.11 5.56
C GLY A 159 -0.10 -2.80 5.13
N ILE A 160 0.60 -2.24 4.13
CA ILE A 160 1.83 -2.83 3.56
C ILE A 160 3.01 -1.86 3.52
N ALA A 161 2.89 -0.70 4.18
CA ALA A 161 3.89 0.35 4.07
C ALA A 161 4.12 1.14 5.35
N LEU A 162 5.34 1.65 5.49
CA LEU A 162 5.73 2.65 6.47
C LEU A 162 6.24 3.92 5.79
N LEU A 163 6.12 5.06 6.48
CA LEU A 163 6.45 6.37 5.94
C LEU A 163 7.66 6.97 6.65
N LEU A 164 8.48 7.67 5.89
CA LEU A 164 9.59 8.49 6.34
C LEU A 164 9.26 9.97 6.18
N ASN A 165 9.90 10.80 6.99
CA ASN A 165 9.81 12.25 6.88
C ASN A 165 11.08 12.81 6.24
N LYS A 166 10.99 13.36 5.03
CA LYS A 166 12.14 13.94 4.31
C LYS A 166 12.80 15.12 5.02
N HIS A 167 12.11 15.76 5.97
CA HIS A 167 12.62 16.89 6.75
C HIS A 167 13.26 16.47 8.07
N ALA A 168 13.08 15.21 8.47
CA ALA A 168 13.61 14.65 9.72
C ALA A 168 14.03 13.21 9.46
N LEU A 169 14.83 13.02 8.41
CA LEU A 169 15.31 11.70 8.03
C LEU A 169 16.39 11.25 9.01
N ASP A 170 16.25 10.04 9.51
CA ASP A 170 17.13 9.43 10.49
C ASP A 170 17.51 7.99 10.07
N VAL A 171 18.76 7.61 10.30
CA VAL A 171 19.30 6.32 9.86
C VAL A 171 18.70 5.18 10.66
N ASN A 172 18.57 5.33 11.98
CA ASN A 172 17.99 4.30 12.85
C ASN A 172 16.49 4.10 12.57
N ASP A 173 15.77 5.18 12.26
CA ASP A 173 14.38 5.11 11.80
C ASP A 173 14.26 4.35 10.48
N ILE A 174 15.16 4.55 9.51
CA ILE A 174 15.16 3.77 8.26
C ILE A 174 15.44 2.29 8.56
N LEU A 175 16.49 1.98 9.32
CA LEU A 175 16.88 0.60 9.65
C LEU A 175 15.76 -0.16 10.35
N SER A 176 15.17 0.43 11.39
CA SER A 176 14.08 -0.19 12.15
C SER A 176 12.82 -0.41 11.29
N LYS A 177 12.50 0.52 10.38
CA LYS A 177 11.36 0.37 9.46
C LYS A 177 11.61 -0.69 8.38
N ILE A 178 12.84 -0.79 7.85
CA ILE A 178 13.22 -1.86 6.92
C ILE A 178 13.04 -3.22 7.62
N ASP A 179 13.58 -3.38 8.82
CA ASP A 179 13.49 -4.64 9.56
C ASP A 179 12.03 -5.01 9.87
N PHE A 180 11.24 -4.06 10.36
CA PHE A 180 9.82 -4.27 10.63
C PHE A 180 9.05 -4.71 9.37
N LEU A 181 9.23 -4.03 8.24
CA LEU A 181 8.54 -4.35 6.99
C LEU A 181 8.87 -5.73 6.45
N LEU A 182 10.08 -6.24 6.72
CA LEU A 182 10.52 -7.57 6.30
C LEU A 182 10.01 -8.68 7.22
N ASN A 183 9.87 -8.40 8.52
CA ASN A 183 9.63 -9.42 9.53
C ASN A 183 8.17 -9.51 10.00
N ASP A 184 7.41 -8.42 9.96
CA ASP A 184 6.05 -8.36 10.51
C ASP A 184 5.03 -9.25 9.77
N GLU A 185 4.31 -10.08 10.51
CA GLU A 185 3.35 -11.04 9.95
C GLU A 185 2.08 -10.37 9.39
N HIS A 186 1.67 -9.22 9.94
CA HIS A 186 0.53 -8.47 9.40
C HIS A 186 0.89 -7.86 8.04
N ILE A 187 2.08 -7.28 7.90
CA ILE A 187 2.61 -6.81 6.62
C ILE A 187 2.65 -7.96 5.60
N LYS A 188 3.23 -9.12 5.95
CA LYS A 188 3.27 -10.28 5.04
C LYS A 188 1.88 -10.74 4.60
N LYS A 189 0.93 -10.84 5.54
CA LYS A 189 -0.47 -11.22 5.26
C LYS A 189 -1.14 -10.19 4.34
N ASN A 190 -0.99 -8.91 4.64
CA ASN A 190 -1.57 -7.83 3.85
C ASN A 190 -0.96 -7.76 2.46
N SER A 191 0.36 -7.92 2.32
CA SER A 191 1.03 -7.96 1.03
C SER A 191 0.53 -9.09 0.15
N LYS A 192 0.33 -10.31 0.70
CA LYS A 192 -0.29 -11.43 -0.03
C LYS A 192 -1.74 -11.12 -0.44
N ARG A 193 -2.54 -10.57 0.47
CA ARG A 193 -3.93 -10.17 0.20
C ARG A 193 -4.01 -9.13 -0.91
N MET A 194 -3.20 -8.07 -0.81
CA MET A 194 -3.19 -6.97 -1.77
C MET A 194 -2.66 -7.41 -3.14
N LYS A 195 -1.66 -8.31 -3.19
CA LYS A 195 -1.22 -8.97 -4.42
C LYS A 195 -2.35 -9.63 -5.17
N TYR A 196 -3.13 -10.44 -4.46
CA TYR A 196 -4.25 -11.15 -5.06
C TYR A 196 -5.33 -10.17 -5.56
N LEU A 197 -5.72 -9.20 -4.72
CA LEU A 197 -6.72 -8.19 -5.09
C LEU A 197 -6.27 -7.33 -6.28
N ALA A 198 -5.01 -6.89 -6.29
CA ALA A 198 -4.46 -6.07 -7.37
C ALA A 198 -4.45 -6.83 -8.71
N ARG A 199 -4.09 -8.13 -8.70
CA ARG A 199 -4.11 -8.98 -9.91
C ARG A 199 -5.51 -9.24 -10.44
N ILE A 200 -6.51 -9.39 -9.56
CA ILE A 200 -7.91 -9.50 -9.99
C ILE A 200 -8.38 -8.17 -10.57
N ASN A 201 -8.14 -7.09 -9.85
CA ASN A 201 -8.67 -5.79 -10.23
C ASN A 201 -7.99 -5.22 -11.48
N SER A 202 -6.75 -5.60 -11.79
CA SER A 202 -6.08 -5.18 -13.02
C SER A 202 -6.77 -5.64 -14.30
N ASN A 203 -7.54 -6.73 -14.24
CA ASN A 203 -8.31 -7.23 -15.39
C ASN A 203 -9.60 -6.41 -15.62
N ARG A 204 -10.00 -5.56 -14.69
CA ARG A 204 -11.19 -4.70 -14.86
C ARG A 204 -11.00 -3.63 -15.93
N LYS A 205 -9.78 -3.43 -16.43
CA LYS A 205 -9.50 -2.59 -17.61
C LYS A 205 -10.23 -3.08 -18.87
N TYR A 206 -10.37 -4.40 -19.05
CA TYR A 206 -11.12 -4.96 -20.18
C TYR A 206 -12.62 -4.70 -20.02
N LYS A 207 -13.15 -4.93 -18.81
CA LYS A 207 -14.54 -4.56 -18.50
C LYS A 207 -14.81 -3.08 -18.79
N ALA A 208 -13.85 -2.20 -18.47
CA ALA A 208 -13.97 -0.77 -18.77
C ALA A 208 -14.01 -0.52 -20.29
N ALA A 209 -13.14 -1.18 -21.05
CA ALA A 209 -13.12 -1.09 -22.51
C ALA A 209 -14.43 -1.61 -23.13
N ASP A 210 -14.91 -2.78 -22.70
CA ASP A 210 -16.17 -3.37 -23.16
C ASP A 210 -17.36 -2.42 -22.93
N LEU A 211 -17.39 -1.75 -21.77
CA LEU A 211 -18.41 -0.77 -21.45
C LEU A 211 -18.36 0.47 -22.35
N ILE A 212 -17.15 0.94 -22.67
CA ILE A 212 -16.95 2.07 -23.61
C ILE A 212 -17.44 1.68 -25.00
N GLU A 213 -17.03 0.51 -25.50
CA GLU A 213 -17.45 0.00 -26.83
C GLU A 213 -18.98 -0.14 -26.92
N TYR A 214 -19.60 -0.70 -25.88
CA TYR A 214 -21.06 -0.84 -25.83
C TYR A 214 -21.78 0.52 -25.83
N MET A 215 -21.30 1.50 -25.07
CA MET A 215 -21.88 2.85 -25.06
C MET A 215 -21.75 3.54 -26.42
N LEU A 216 -20.59 3.42 -27.07
CA LEU A 216 -20.37 3.97 -28.42
C LEU A 216 -21.33 3.35 -29.43
N TYR A 217 -21.46 2.01 -29.42
CA TYR A 217 -22.40 1.31 -30.28
C TYR A 217 -23.84 1.76 -30.05
N SER A 218 -24.29 1.81 -28.80
CA SER A 218 -25.66 2.21 -28.43
C SER A 218 -25.97 3.64 -28.86
N SER A 219 -25.02 4.57 -28.69
CA SER A 219 -25.18 5.96 -29.14
C SER A 219 -25.30 6.12 -30.66
N GLY A 220 -24.75 5.18 -31.43
CA GLY A 220 -24.85 5.17 -32.89
C GLY A 220 -26.16 4.60 -33.43
N LEU A 221 -27.01 4.01 -32.58
CA LEU A 221 -28.31 3.46 -32.94
C LEU A 221 -29.47 4.47 -32.80
N ASP A 222 -29.18 5.77 -32.66
CA ASP A 222 -30.15 6.85 -32.37
C ASP A 222 -30.96 6.64 -31.07
N GLU A 223 -30.59 5.68 -30.23
CA GLU A 223 -30.97 5.69 -28.82
C GLU A 223 -30.21 6.84 -28.16
N TYR A 224 -30.91 7.96 -27.98
CA TYR A 224 -30.41 9.08 -27.17
C TYR A 224 -29.91 8.50 -25.85
N LEU A 225 -28.64 8.74 -25.52
CA LEU A 225 -28.07 8.42 -24.21
C LEU A 225 -28.76 9.31 -23.16
N ASP A 226 -29.94 8.87 -22.74
CA ASP A 226 -30.72 9.45 -21.67
C ASP A 226 -30.01 9.19 -20.33
N ASP A 227 -30.13 10.13 -19.39
CA ASP A 227 -29.74 9.94 -17.99
C ASP A 227 -30.33 8.65 -17.38
N ASP A 228 -31.50 8.20 -17.82
CA ASP A 228 -32.11 6.93 -17.41
C ASP A 228 -31.35 5.71 -17.91
N PHE A 229 -30.84 5.74 -19.16
CA PHE A 229 -29.93 4.71 -19.65
C PHE A 229 -28.66 4.68 -18.79
N LEU A 230 -28.02 5.83 -18.55
CA LEU A 230 -26.80 5.89 -17.72
C LEU A 230 -27.04 5.49 -16.27
N LYS A 231 -28.23 5.75 -15.72
CA LYS A 231 -28.61 5.34 -14.36
C LYS A 231 -28.53 3.83 -14.20
N GLU A 232 -28.93 3.02 -15.18
CA GLU A 232 -28.88 1.56 -15.06
C GLU A 232 -27.46 1.00 -14.81
N TRP A 233 -26.43 1.70 -15.30
CA TRP A 233 -25.02 1.28 -15.25
C TRP A 233 -24.24 1.80 -14.04
N ILE A 234 -24.80 2.76 -13.31
CA ILE A 234 -24.26 3.26 -12.04
C ILE A 234 -24.76 2.37 -10.90
N PRO A 235 -23.94 1.98 -9.90
CA PRO A 235 -24.42 1.21 -8.75
C PRO A 235 -25.65 1.84 -8.10
N ALA A 236 -26.63 1.03 -7.71
CA ALA A 236 -27.87 1.52 -7.13
C ALA A 236 -27.62 2.41 -5.90
N GLU A 237 -26.59 2.11 -5.10
CA GLU A 237 -26.15 2.90 -3.94
C GLU A 237 -25.83 4.36 -4.29
N SER A 238 -25.13 4.61 -5.41
CA SER A 238 -24.83 5.96 -5.88
C SER A 238 -26.05 6.73 -6.38
N ARG A 239 -27.19 6.06 -6.57
CA ARG A 239 -28.48 6.68 -6.91
C ARG A 239 -29.39 6.86 -5.68
N MET A 240 -29.00 6.31 -4.53
CA MET A 240 -29.80 6.32 -3.31
C MET A 240 -29.38 7.48 -2.40
N GLY A 241 -30.34 8.12 -1.75
CA GLY A 241 -30.06 9.11 -0.71
C GLY A 241 -29.28 8.49 0.46
N PHE A 242 -28.50 9.31 1.18
CA PHE A 242 -27.56 8.90 2.22
C PHE A 242 -28.13 7.87 3.22
N ILE A 243 -29.40 8.01 3.63
CA ILE A 243 -30.09 7.10 4.55
C ILE A 243 -30.18 5.68 3.98
N LYS A 244 -30.69 5.55 2.75
CA LYS A 244 -30.91 4.26 2.09
C LYS A 244 -29.60 3.62 1.63
N ALA A 245 -28.65 4.44 1.16
CA ALA A 245 -27.32 3.96 0.77
C ALA A 245 -26.55 3.35 1.96
N ASN A 246 -26.80 3.81 3.18
CA ASN A 246 -26.17 3.29 4.41
C ASN A 246 -27.09 2.38 5.24
N ASN A 247 -28.25 1.97 4.70
CA ASN A 247 -29.25 1.14 5.38
C ASN A 247 -29.68 1.66 6.77
N LEU A 248 -29.65 2.98 7.01
CA LEU A 248 -29.97 3.59 8.30
C LEU A 248 -31.45 3.40 8.69
N ASP A 249 -32.32 3.32 7.69
CA ASP A 249 -33.72 2.95 7.83
C ASP A 249 -33.88 1.52 8.38
N VAL A 250 -33.13 0.56 7.85
CA VAL A 250 -33.12 -0.84 8.33
C VAL A 250 -32.64 -0.90 9.78
N TYR A 251 -31.51 -0.25 10.11
CA TYR A 251 -31.00 -0.22 11.48
C TYR A 251 -31.97 0.47 12.44
N GLY A 252 -32.66 1.52 12.00
CA GLY A 252 -33.69 2.20 12.78
C GLY A 252 -34.85 1.28 13.17
N VAL A 253 -35.39 0.52 12.20
CA VAL A 253 -36.45 -0.47 12.46
C VAL A 253 -35.97 -1.56 13.42
N LEU A 254 -34.74 -2.04 13.23
CA LEU A 254 -34.14 -3.09 14.07
C LEU A 254 -33.99 -2.62 15.53
N LEU A 255 -33.60 -1.36 15.75
CA LEU A 255 -33.55 -0.74 17.08
C LEU A 255 -34.94 -0.65 17.72
N ILE A 256 -35.98 -0.27 16.97
CA ILE A 256 -37.36 -0.20 17.48
C ILE A 256 -37.84 -1.60 17.93
N ILE A 257 -37.53 -2.65 17.17
CA ILE A 257 -37.85 -4.03 17.54
C ILE A 257 -37.12 -4.44 18.82
N ILE A 258 -35.83 -4.10 18.96
CA ILE A 258 -35.06 -4.40 20.18
C ILE A 258 -35.67 -3.67 21.39
N PHE A 259 -35.97 -2.37 21.29
CA PHE A 259 -36.55 -1.61 22.40
C PHE A 259 -37.94 -2.10 22.79
N THR A 260 -38.77 -2.52 21.83
CA THR A 260 -40.08 -3.09 22.12
C THR A 260 -39.97 -4.44 22.84
N LEU A 261 -39.06 -5.33 22.41
CA LEU A 261 -38.78 -6.58 23.11
C LEU A 261 -38.27 -6.36 24.53
N ILE A 262 -37.35 -5.40 24.74
CA ILE A 262 -36.87 -5.02 26.08
C ILE A 262 -38.03 -4.51 26.95
N GLY A 263 -38.89 -3.66 26.39
CA GLY A 263 -40.08 -3.15 27.10
C GLY A 263 -41.06 -4.26 27.50
N ILE A 264 -41.28 -5.23 26.61
CA ILE A 264 -42.12 -6.42 26.89
C ILE A 264 -41.48 -7.27 27.99
N ALA A 265 -40.18 -7.56 27.90
CA ALA A 265 -39.45 -8.32 28.92
C ALA A 265 -39.52 -7.62 30.29
N PHE A 266 -39.36 -6.30 30.34
CA PHE A 266 -39.46 -5.54 31.58
C PHE A 266 -40.87 -5.60 32.18
N LYS A 267 -41.92 -5.50 31.35
CA LYS A 267 -43.31 -5.67 31.79
C LYS A 267 -43.57 -7.09 32.33
N LEU A 268 -43.05 -8.13 31.66
CA LEU A 268 -43.17 -9.52 32.11
C LEU A 268 -42.46 -9.75 33.44
N ILE A 269 -41.24 -9.25 33.61
CA ILE A 269 -40.50 -9.33 34.88
C ILE A 269 -41.28 -8.64 35.99
N LYS A 270 -41.80 -7.42 35.75
CA LYS A 270 -42.61 -6.68 36.72
C LYS A 270 -43.92 -7.41 37.08
N TYR A 271 -44.54 -8.06 36.10
CA TYR A 271 -45.76 -8.85 36.34
C TYR A 271 -45.46 -10.07 37.23
N ILE A 272 -44.39 -10.80 36.95
CA ILE A 272 -43.97 -11.97 37.74
C ILE A 272 -43.58 -11.55 39.17
N THR A 273 -42.82 -10.46 39.34
CA THR A 273 -42.42 -9.99 40.68
C THR A 273 -43.60 -9.47 41.50
N ASN A 274 -44.56 -8.77 40.89
CA ASN A 274 -45.76 -8.31 41.59
C ASN A 274 -46.69 -9.49 41.96
N SER A 275 -46.90 -10.45 41.07
CA SER A 275 -47.69 -11.66 41.34
C SER A 275 -47.10 -12.53 42.47
N SER A 276 -45.77 -12.59 42.58
CA SER A 276 -45.08 -13.29 43.67
C SER A 276 -45.21 -12.57 45.03
N SER A 277 -45.47 -11.26 45.03
CA SER A 277 -45.69 -10.48 46.26
C SER A 277 -47.10 -10.65 46.83
N ASP A 278 -48.11 -10.79 45.98
CA ASP A 278 -49.49 -11.07 46.41
C ASP A 278 -49.65 -12.51 46.90
N GLY A 279 -48.93 -13.47 46.31
CA GLY A 279 -48.92 -14.87 46.77
C GLY A 279 -48.27 -15.12 48.14
N LYS A 280 -47.51 -14.15 48.68
CA LYS A 280 -46.97 -14.23 50.06
C LYS A 280 -47.92 -13.67 51.11
N LYS A 281 -48.86 -12.79 50.76
CA LYS A 281 -49.84 -12.25 51.71
C LYS A 281 -50.96 -13.24 52.06
N SER A 282 -51.27 -14.20 51.20
CA SER A 282 -52.31 -15.22 51.46
C SER A 282 -51.83 -16.45 52.26
N LYS A 283 -50.56 -16.51 52.68
CA LYS A 283 -50.00 -17.58 53.53
C LYS A 283 -49.70 -17.14 54.97
N GLN A 284 -50.20 -15.97 55.38
CA GLN A 284 -50.02 -15.41 56.73
C GLN A 284 -51.33 -15.24 57.52
N GLU A 285 -52.42 -15.91 57.11
CA GLU A 285 -53.57 -16.19 57.98
C GLU A 285 -53.37 -17.52 58.73
#